data_AF-A0A1Y5FZ42-F1
#
_entry.id   AF-A0A1Y5FZ42-F1
#
_cell.length_a   1.000
_cell.length_b   1.000
_cell.length_c   1.000
_cell.angle_alpha   90.00
_cell.angle_beta   90.00
_cell.angle_gamma   90.00
#
_symmetry.space_group_name_H-M   'P 1'
#
loop_
_entity.id
_entity.type
_entity.pdbx_description
1 polymer ?
#
loop_
_entity_poly.entity_id
_entity_poly.type
_entity_poly.pdbx_seq_one_letter_code
_entity_poly.pdbx_strand_id
1 'polypeptide(L)'
;MQVNPYKNIAAAYRAVHNHNHRPNNVHQDNQAQRPQDQITLSREAQRAIRIDHQKAPSVPHDNKINSLEKWVDKATARTEANDGDIPFGMEWKLEYVTARIDKALATDIDNEGKVLNLTPEQKEKLTEINEKINALLYPPANDESAETDEGIEGQNS
;
A
#
# COMPACT_ATOMS: atom_id res chain seq x y z
N MET A 1 -72.82 -26.99 17.16
CA MET A 1 -72.32 -25.87 16.33
C MET A 1 -71.38 -26.44 15.27
N GLN A 2 -71.58 -25.94 14.05
CA GLN A 2 -70.76 -26.02 12.82
C GLN A 2 -70.38 -27.39 12.23
N VAL A 3 -71.19 -27.73 11.22
CA VAL A 3 -70.96 -28.66 10.11
C VAL A 3 -70.08 -28.00 9.05
N ASN A 4 -69.12 -28.77 8.52
CA ASN A 4 -68.24 -28.43 7.38
C ASN A 4 -69.03 -28.23 6.08
N PRO A 5 -68.87 -27.10 5.37
CA PRO A 5 -69.47 -26.93 4.05
C PRO A 5 -68.53 -27.32 2.90
N TYR A 6 -68.93 -28.36 2.14
CA TYR A 6 -68.86 -28.54 0.67
C TYR A 6 -67.53 -28.17 -0.05
N LYS A 7 -66.68 -29.11 -0.50
CA LYS A 7 -66.77 -30.00 -1.68
C LYS A 7 -67.35 -29.38 -2.99
N ASN A 8 -66.45 -29.32 -3.98
CA ASN A 8 -66.62 -29.53 -5.43
C ASN A 8 -67.53 -28.60 -6.25
N ILE A 9 -66.91 -27.84 -7.16
CA ILE A 9 -67.50 -27.50 -8.45
C ILE A 9 -66.54 -27.98 -9.53
N ALA A 10 -66.91 -29.06 -10.20
CA ALA A 10 -66.25 -29.57 -11.40
C ALA A 10 -66.90 -28.96 -12.65
N ALA A 11 -66.05 -28.56 -13.59
CA ALA A 11 -66.14 -28.66 -15.05
C ALA A 11 -67.43 -28.26 -15.79
N ALA A 12 -67.29 -27.37 -16.78
CA ALA A 12 -68.05 -27.45 -18.04
C ALA A 12 -67.35 -26.76 -19.24
N TYR A 13 -66.90 -27.59 -20.21
CA TYR A 13 -66.97 -27.49 -21.70
C TYR A 13 -66.50 -26.20 -22.43
N ARG A 14 -65.40 -26.16 -23.22
CA ARG A 14 -65.02 -26.75 -24.56
C ARG A 14 -65.67 -26.14 -25.83
N ALA A 15 -64.77 -25.79 -26.78
CA ALA A 15 -64.89 -25.59 -28.26
C ALA A 15 -65.50 -24.24 -28.73
N VAL A 16 -65.06 -23.56 -29.81
CA VAL A 16 -64.89 -24.03 -31.20
C VAL A 16 -63.88 -23.18 -32.01
N HIS A 17 -63.35 -23.79 -33.07
CA HIS A 17 -62.33 -23.44 -34.07
C HIS A 17 -62.55 -22.22 -35.02
N ASN A 18 -61.40 -21.68 -35.51
CA ASN A 18 -60.98 -21.47 -36.92
C ASN A 18 -61.15 -20.15 -37.72
N HIS A 19 -60.08 -19.89 -38.53
CA HIS A 19 -59.97 -19.14 -39.81
C HIS A 19 -59.76 -17.61 -39.73
N ASN A 20 -58.98 -16.91 -40.57
CA ASN A 20 -57.88 -17.18 -41.52
C ASN A 20 -57.41 -15.79 -42.05
N HIS A 21 -56.25 -15.74 -42.71
CA HIS A 21 -55.78 -14.75 -43.70
C HIS A 21 -54.76 -13.65 -43.32
N ARG A 22 -53.58 -13.83 -43.93
CA ARG A 22 -52.57 -12.84 -44.32
C ARG A 22 -52.68 -12.63 -45.85
N PRO A 23 -52.32 -11.44 -46.36
CA PRO A 23 -51.61 -11.34 -47.64
C PRO A 23 -50.33 -10.47 -47.58
N ASN A 24 -49.50 -10.60 -48.63
CA ASN A 24 -48.13 -10.08 -48.81
C ASN A 24 -48.06 -8.69 -49.51
N ASN A 25 -46.92 -8.00 -49.27
CA ASN A 25 -46.13 -7.07 -50.11
C ASN A 25 -46.76 -5.77 -50.69
N VAL A 26 -46.12 -4.60 -50.47
CA VAL A 26 -45.28 -3.84 -51.46
C VAL A 26 -44.38 -2.78 -50.75
N HIS A 27 -43.31 -2.36 -51.43
CA HIS A 27 -42.16 -1.48 -51.07
C HIS A 27 -42.45 -0.04 -50.57
N GLN A 28 -41.52 0.56 -49.79
CA GLN A 28 -40.62 1.66 -50.21
C GLN A 28 -39.85 2.33 -49.04
N ASP A 29 -38.53 2.40 -49.23
CA ASP A 29 -37.53 3.41 -48.85
C ASP A 29 -37.53 4.22 -47.53
N ASN A 30 -36.29 4.33 -47.04
CA ASN A 30 -35.65 5.49 -46.38
C ASN A 30 -35.67 5.65 -44.84
N GLN A 31 -34.43 5.73 -44.32
CA GLN A 31 -33.97 6.53 -43.17
C GLN A 31 -34.32 6.05 -41.75
N ALA A 32 -33.30 5.55 -41.05
CA ALA A 32 -32.63 6.30 -39.97
C ALA A 32 -31.89 5.33 -39.03
N GLN A 33 -30.66 5.71 -38.69
CA GLN A 33 -29.76 5.01 -37.79
C GLN A 33 -30.42 4.69 -36.45
N ARG A 34 -30.25 3.44 -35.98
CA ARG A 34 -30.52 3.04 -34.60
C ARG A 34 -29.73 3.97 -33.65
N PRO A 35 -30.34 4.61 -32.65
CA PRO A 35 -29.55 5.24 -31.60
C PRO A 35 -28.85 4.13 -30.82
N GLN A 36 -27.52 4.20 -30.74
CA GLN A 36 -26.77 3.47 -29.72
C GLN A 36 -27.17 4.08 -28.39
N ASP A 37 -27.67 3.27 -27.46
CA ASP A 37 -27.91 3.66 -26.07
C ASP A 37 -26.57 4.07 -25.43
N GLN A 38 -26.18 5.34 -25.59
CA GLN A 38 -25.06 5.92 -24.85
C GLN A 38 -25.53 6.18 -23.43
N ILE A 39 -25.23 5.23 -22.54
CA ILE A 39 -25.39 5.41 -21.10
C ILE A 39 -24.43 6.51 -20.66
N THR A 40 -24.93 7.74 -20.61
CA THR A 40 -24.17 8.88 -20.08
C THR A 40 -24.25 8.81 -18.56
N LEU A 41 -23.15 8.43 -17.91
CA LEU A 41 -23.04 8.48 -16.45
C LEU A 41 -23.40 9.89 -15.96
N SER A 42 -24.27 9.98 -14.95
CA SER A 42 -24.68 11.26 -14.37
C SER A 42 -23.45 12.01 -13.83
N ARG A 43 -23.53 13.35 -13.74
CA ARG A 43 -22.45 14.16 -13.15
C ARG A 43 -22.12 13.71 -11.72
N GLU A 44 -23.10 13.20 -11.00
CA GLU A 44 -22.95 12.65 -9.66
C GLU A 44 -22.21 11.31 -9.67
N ALA A 45 -22.53 10.41 -10.61
CA ALA A 45 -21.79 9.16 -10.80
C ALA A 45 -20.34 9.42 -11.22
N GLN A 46 -20.10 10.39 -12.10
CA GLN A 46 -18.74 10.79 -12.49
C GLN A 46 -17.96 11.44 -11.33
N ARG A 47 -18.64 12.15 -10.43
CA ARG A 47 -18.03 12.70 -9.21
C ARG A 47 -17.74 11.60 -8.19
N ALA A 48 -18.65 10.64 -7.99
CA ALA A 48 -18.44 9.50 -7.10
C ALA A 48 -17.20 8.69 -7.52
N ILE A 49 -17.06 8.40 -8.82
CA ILE A 49 -15.88 7.70 -9.37
C ILE A 49 -14.58 8.49 -9.16
N ARG A 50 -14.63 9.83 -9.18
CA ARG A 50 -13.44 10.68 -8.93
C ARG A 50 -13.05 10.75 -7.45
N ILE A 51 -14.00 10.59 -6.53
CA ILE A 51 -13.74 10.66 -5.08
C ILE A 51 -13.02 9.40 -4.59
N ASP A 52 -13.32 8.23 -5.16
CA ASP A 52 -12.61 6.97 -4.81
C ASP A 52 -11.13 6.94 -5.26
N HIS A 53 -10.71 7.85 -6.15
CA HIS A 53 -9.32 7.95 -6.62
C HIS A 53 -8.48 8.98 -5.84
N GLN A 54 -9.06 9.69 -4.87
CA GLN A 54 -8.31 10.65 -4.08
C GLN A 54 -7.71 9.97 -2.85
N LYS A 55 -6.44 9.60 -3.01
CA LYS A 55 -5.49 9.13 -1.98
C LYS A 55 -5.70 7.66 -1.62
N ALA A 56 -4.83 6.81 -2.19
CA ALA A 56 -4.55 5.51 -1.60
C ALA A 56 -4.34 5.73 -0.09
N PRO A 57 -5.03 4.96 0.79
CA PRO A 57 -4.83 5.10 2.21
C PRO A 57 -3.33 4.95 2.47
N SER A 58 -2.71 5.94 3.13
CA SER A 58 -1.29 5.86 3.47
C SER A 58 -1.06 4.50 4.11
N VAL A 59 -0.13 3.72 3.56
CA VAL A 59 0.13 2.39 4.10
C VAL A 59 0.49 2.60 5.57
N PRO A 60 -0.12 1.87 6.52
CA PRO A 60 -0.15 2.24 7.94
C PRO A 60 1.22 2.45 8.61
N HIS A 61 2.31 2.07 7.94
CA HIS A 61 3.68 2.14 8.44
C HIS A 61 4.55 3.22 7.77
N ASP A 62 4.11 3.85 6.67
CA ASP A 62 4.95 4.81 5.91
C ASP A 62 5.39 5.99 6.77
N ASN A 63 4.47 6.56 7.55
CA ASN A 63 4.78 7.68 8.43
C ASN A 63 5.82 7.29 9.50
N LYS A 64 5.73 6.06 10.03
CA LYS A 64 6.67 5.57 11.04
C LYS A 64 8.06 5.35 10.45
N ILE A 65 8.14 4.76 9.26
CA ILE A 65 9.39 4.51 8.55
C ILE A 65 10.04 5.84 8.15
N ASN A 66 9.27 6.79 7.60
CA ASN A 66 9.80 8.12 7.26
C ASN A 66 10.25 8.93 8.49
N SER A 67 9.56 8.78 9.64
CA SER A 67 10.01 9.39 10.90
C SER A 67 11.30 8.76 11.43
N LEU A 68 11.45 7.44 11.26
CA LEU A 68 12.66 6.72 11.64
C LEU A 68 13.85 7.14 10.79
N GLU A 69 13.67 7.20 9.47
CA GLU A 69 14.67 7.68 8.52
C GLU A 69 15.19 9.07 8.90
N LYS A 70 14.30 10.05 9.12
CA LYS A 70 14.67 11.40 9.56
C LYS A 70 15.42 11.43 10.89
N TRP A 71 15.07 10.51 11.81
CA TRP A 71 15.77 10.41 13.08
C TRP A 71 17.19 9.85 12.89
N VAL A 72 17.36 8.84 12.03
CA VAL A 72 18.67 8.29 11.67
C VAL A 72 19.52 9.32 10.94
N ASP A 73 18.99 10.03 9.96
CA ASP A 73 19.74 11.08 9.25
C ASP A 73 20.21 12.19 10.23
N LYS A 74 19.38 12.53 11.21
CA LYS A 74 19.76 13.48 12.27
C LYS A 74 20.82 12.91 13.21
N ALA A 75 20.78 11.60 13.47
CA ALA A 75 21.81 10.90 14.23
C ALA A 75 23.14 10.89 13.47
N THR A 76 23.13 10.61 12.17
CA THR A 76 24.30 10.69 11.29
C THR A 76 24.91 12.08 11.32
N ALA A 77 24.13 13.13 11.03
CA ALA A 77 24.62 14.50 11.03
C ALA A 77 25.20 14.96 12.38
N ARG A 78 24.68 14.44 13.50
CA ARG A 78 25.22 14.72 14.84
C ARG A 78 26.53 14.01 15.11
N THR A 79 26.67 12.79 14.61
CA THR A 79 27.88 11.97 14.75
C THR A 79 28.99 12.59 13.90
N GLU A 80 28.67 12.98 12.65
CA GLU A 80 29.58 13.73 11.77
C GLU A 80 30.02 15.08 12.37
N ALA A 81 29.09 15.83 12.98
CA ALA A 81 29.41 17.08 13.65
C ALA A 81 30.22 16.92 14.95
N ASN A 82 30.39 15.68 15.44
CA ASN A 82 31.14 15.33 16.62
C ASN A 82 32.36 14.47 16.26
N ASP A 83 32.98 14.75 15.10
CA ASP A 83 34.19 14.07 14.61
C ASP A 83 34.06 12.54 14.49
N GLY A 84 32.85 12.05 14.25
CA GLY A 84 32.56 10.61 14.16
C GLY A 84 32.17 9.97 15.49
N ASP A 85 32.23 10.69 16.60
CA ASP A 85 31.85 10.17 17.91
C ASP A 85 30.33 10.19 18.11
N ILE A 86 29.75 9.03 18.40
CA ILE A 86 28.32 8.90 18.70
C ILE A 86 28.03 9.59 20.04
N PRO A 87 27.05 10.52 20.10
CA PRO A 87 26.66 11.16 21.35
C PRO A 87 26.23 10.17 22.44
N PHE A 88 26.56 10.48 23.69
CA PHE A 88 26.22 9.65 24.84
C PHE A 88 24.73 9.25 24.85
N GLY A 89 24.47 7.95 25.01
CA GLY A 89 23.13 7.41 25.04
C GLY A 89 22.43 7.35 23.67
N MET A 90 23.10 7.63 22.57
CA MET A 90 22.56 7.40 21.22
C MET A 90 22.92 6.00 20.71
N GLU A 91 24.07 5.46 21.10
CA GLU A 91 24.51 4.10 20.77
C GLU A 91 23.46 3.03 21.13
N TRP A 92 23.07 2.94 22.41
CA TRP A 92 22.04 1.96 22.83
C TRP A 92 20.69 2.16 22.13
N LYS A 93 20.37 3.40 21.71
CA LYS A 93 19.13 3.66 20.95
C LYS A 93 19.25 3.14 19.52
N LEU A 94 20.40 3.34 18.90
CA LEU A 94 20.71 2.80 17.58
C LEU A 94 20.65 1.26 17.62
N GLU A 95 21.34 0.63 18.58
CA GLU A 95 21.28 -0.84 18.78
C GLU A 95 19.85 -1.35 18.98
N TYR A 96 19.07 -0.66 19.83
CA TYR A 96 17.69 -1.01 20.10
C TYR A 96 16.79 -0.92 18.85
N VAL A 97 17.01 0.09 18.03
CA VAL A 97 16.30 0.26 16.77
C VAL A 97 16.70 -0.84 15.79
N THR A 98 17.99 -1.10 15.60
CA THR A 98 18.51 -2.17 14.73
C THR A 98 17.86 -3.52 15.07
N ALA A 99 17.89 -3.92 16.35
CA ALA A 99 17.30 -5.18 16.78
C ALA A 99 15.79 -5.29 16.47
N ARG A 100 15.07 -4.17 16.49
CA ARG A 100 13.64 -4.12 16.14
C ARG A 100 13.40 -4.14 14.65
N ILE A 101 14.23 -3.46 13.86
CA ILE A 101 14.17 -3.53 12.40
C ILE A 101 14.45 -4.95 11.94
N ASP A 102 15.52 -5.58 12.45
CA ASP A 102 15.88 -6.97 12.13
C ASP A 102 14.72 -7.93 12.44
N LYS A 103 14.11 -7.79 13.62
CA LYS A 103 12.95 -8.59 13.99
C LYS A 103 11.76 -8.35 13.05
N ALA A 104 11.46 -7.10 12.73
CA ALA A 104 10.37 -6.74 11.83
C ALA A 104 10.61 -7.30 10.41
N LEU A 105 11.83 -7.24 9.90
CA LEU A 105 12.19 -7.78 8.59
C LEU A 105 12.15 -9.32 8.56
N ALA A 106 12.62 -9.98 9.62
CA ALA A 106 12.67 -11.43 9.71
C ALA A 106 11.30 -12.08 9.94
N THR A 107 10.44 -11.43 10.74
CA THR A 107 9.18 -12.05 11.22
C THR A 107 7.92 -11.36 10.71
N ASP A 108 8.04 -10.17 10.12
CA ASP A 108 6.91 -9.30 9.76
C ASP A 108 5.96 -9.03 10.94
N ILE A 109 6.53 -9.01 12.15
CA ILE A 109 5.83 -8.85 13.42
C ILE A 109 6.50 -7.74 14.24
N ASP A 110 5.68 -6.93 14.91
CA ASP A 110 6.16 -5.85 15.79
C ASP A 110 6.62 -6.33 17.17
N ASN A 111 7.00 -5.39 18.02
CA ASN A 111 7.43 -5.67 19.39
C ASN A 111 6.29 -6.17 20.31
N GLU A 112 5.03 -6.02 19.90
CA GLU A 112 3.83 -6.46 20.62
C GLU A 112 3.29 -7.81 20.09
N GLY A 113 3.92 -8.38 19.07
CA GLY A 113 3.47 -9.63 18.46
C GLY A 113 2.43 -9.45 17.36
N LYS A 114 2.19 -8.22 16.88
CA LYS A 114 1.22 -7.93 15.82
C LYS A 114 1.88 -8.01 14.45
N VAL A 115 1.17 -8.59 13.49
CA VAL A 115 1.60 -8.66 12.08
C VAL A 115 1.62 -7.25 11.49
N LEU A 116 2.74 -6.89 10.88
CA LEU A 116 2.99 -5.59 10.27
C LEU A 116 2.50 -5.51 8.82
N ASN A 117 2.49 -6.63 8.08
CA ASN A 117 2.17 -6.68 6.66
C ASN A 117 2.98 -5.65 5.85
N LEU A 118 4.30 -5.63 6.05
CA LEU A 118 5.18 -4.68 5.38
C LEU A 118 5.19 -4.92 3.88
N THR A 119 5.02 -3.86 3.10
CA THR A 119 5.18 -3.92 1.63
C THR A 119 6.66 -4.13 1.26
N PRO A 120 6.97 -4.63 0.05
CA PRO A 120 8.35 -4.77 -0.40
C PRO A 120 9.15 -3.46 -0.30
N GLU A 121 8.56 -2.34 -0.72
CA GLU A 121 9.17 -1.00 -0.63
C GLU A 121 9.45 -0.58 0.82
N GLN A 122 8.57 -0.95 1.76
CA GLN A 122 8.79 -0.66 3.18
C GLN A 122 9.91 -1.50 3.77
N LYS A 123 10.03 -2.77 3.33
CA LYS A 123 11.14 -3.65 3.74
C LYS A 123 12.46 -3.13 3.22
N GLU A 124 12.51 -2.71 1.96
CA GLU A 124 13.70 -2.12 1.34
C GLU A 124 14.16 -0.88 2.12
N LYS A 125 13.26 0.07 2.38
CA LYS A 125 13.58 1.25 3.20
C LYS A 125 14.07 0.90 4.60
N LEU A 126 13.46 -0.08 5.25
CA LEU A 126 13.89 -0.53 6.57
C LEU A 126 15.29 -1.13 6.52
N THR A 127 15.63 -1.89 5.47
CA THR A 127 16.99 -2.39 5.25
C THR A 127 17.99 -1.25 5.08
N GLU A 128 17.70 -0.26 4.24
CA GLU A 128 18.58 0.91 4.05
C GLU A 128 18.80 1.69 5.36
N ILE A 129 17.73 1.89 6.14
CA ILE A 129 17.82 2.51 7.47
C ILE A 129 18.73 1.67 8.39
N ASN A 130 18.59 0.34 8.37
CA ASN A 130 19.39 -0.56 9.19
C ASN A 130 20.88 -0.51 8.83
N GLU A 131 21.18 -0.47 7.53
CA GLU A 131 22.55 -0.33 7.03
C GLU A 131 23.18 0.99 7.46
N LYS A 132 22.44 2.11 7.36
CA LYS A 132 22.89 3.42 7.88
C LYS A 132 23.21 3.36 9.38
N ILE A 133 22.35 2.72 10.18
CA ILE A 133 22.58 2.58 11.62
C ILE A 133 23.83 1.73 11.89
N ASN A 134 23.99 0.61 11.18
CA ASN A 134 25.16 -0.27 11.35
C ASN A 134 26.46 0.42 10.95
N ALA A 135 26.44 1.28 9.92
CA ALA A 135 27.59 2.09 9.54
C ALA A 135 27.98 3.12 10.61
N LEU A 136 27.03 3.60 11.41
CA LEU A 136 27.31 4.46 12.57
C LEU A 136 27.90 3.63 13.72
N LEU A 137 27.27 2.51 14.09
CA LEU A 137 27.67 1.69 15.23
C LEU A 137 29.00 0.98 15.02
N TYR A 138 29.24 0.52 13.79
CA TYR A 138 30.38 -0.28 13.41
C TYR A 138 31.02 0.37 12.16
N PRO A 139 31.62 1.57 12.32
CA PRO A 139 32.28 2.22 11.21
C PRO A 139 33.39 1.29 10.70
N PRO A 140 33.58 1.19 9.37
CA PRO A 140 34.70 0.44 8.83
C PRO A 140 35.97 1.02 9.45
N ALA A 141 36.85 0.15 9.94
CA ALA A 141 38.15 0.57 10.46
C ALA A 141 38.88 1.32 9.34
N ASN A 142 39.09 2.63 9.52
CA ASN A 142 40.02 3.37 8.69
C ASN A 142 41.42 2.90 9.07
N ASP A 143 42.00 2.00 8.27
CA ASP A 143 43.45 1.74 8.26
C ASP A 143 44.20 2.94 7.63
N GLU A 144 43.94 4.17 8.13
CA GLU A 144 44.74 5.36 7.86
C GLU A 144 45.32 5.88 9.17
N SER A 145 46.14 5.05 9.80
CA SER A 145 47.27 5.50 10.62
C SER A 145 48.54 5.31 9.82
N ALA A 146 48.66 6.05 8.71
CA ALA A 146 49.86 6.13 7.89
C ALA A 146 50.18 7.61 7.65
N GLU A 147 50.78 8.25 8.66
CA GLU A 147 51.79 9.33 8.58
C GLU A 147 51.76 10.17 9.86
N THR A 148 52.42 9.67 10.89
CA THR A 148 53.17 10.52 11.82
C THR A 148 54.47 9.79 12.08
N ASP A 149 55.38 9.83 11.11
CA ASP A 149 56.80 9.60 11.41
C ASP A 149 57.48 10.96 11.51
N GLU A 150 57.87 11.25 12.74
CA GLU A 150 58.51 12.46 13.20
C GLU A 150 59.89 12.58 12.53
N GLY A 151 60.06 13.58 11.67
CA GLY A 151 61.38 14.03 11.23
C GLY A 151 62.10 14.75 12.37
N ILE A 152 62.84 13.96 13.14
CA ILE A 152 63.61 14.26 14.35
C ILE A 152 64.33 15.62 14.29
N GLU A 153 64.03 16.42 15.32
CA GLU A 153 64.72 17.63 15.74
C GLU A 153 66.21 17.37 16.01
N GLY A 154 67.05 18.37 15.73
CA GLY A 154 68.49 18.22 15.52
C GLY A 154 69.33 17.53 16.60
N GLN A 155 70.45 16.99 16.16
CA GLN A 155 71.62 16.74 17.01
C GLN A 155 72.80 17.57 16.51
N ASN A 156 73.15 18.56 17.32
CA ASN A 156 74.47 19.16 17.39
C ASN A 156 75.51 18.07 17.72
N SER A 157 76.59 17.99 16.95
CA SER A 157 77.96 17.73 17.41
C SER A 157 78.96 18.03 16.30
#